data_AF-A0A8H3HQ44-F1
#
_entry.id   AF-A0A8H3HQ44-F1
#
_cell.length_a   1.000
_cell.length_b   1.000
_cell.length_c   1.000
_cell.angle_alpha   90.00
_cell.angle_beta   90.00
_cell.angle_gamma   90.00
#
_symmetry.space_group_name_H-M   'P 1'
#
loop_
_entity.id
_entity.type
_entity.pdbx_description
1 polymer ?
#
loop_
_entity_poly.entity_id
_entity_poly.type
_entity_poly.pdbx_seq_one_letter_code
_entity_poly.pdbx_strand_id
1 'polypeptide(L)'
;MGRRLPYPDVPFPRIHEIYTQSLRKPIHALGFYVDQGQLYLRKRGSPPSNVSIGDDIGALLWEVRLELLAAGLPSLAIAWVPIPDRLRENSCGDEALLVVLATGFDKEPHITPPDKLIQRVQEILKTEEPPAWWSMRSFTYPPPELWIKHKEKQLQQTKG
;
A
#
# COMPACT_ATOMS: atom_id res chain seq x y z
N MET A 1 5.84 -18.25 -1.74
CA MET A 1 5.94 -17.61 -0.40
C MET A 1 5.19 -16.28 -0.46
N GLY A 2 4.32 -15.98 0.50
CA GLY A 2 3.54 -14.74 0.53
C GLY A 2 4.39 -13.49 0.75
N ARG A 3 3.89 -12.32 0.32
CA ARG A 3 4.56 -11.02 0.52
C ARG A 3 4.41 -10.60 1.98
N ARG A 4 5.50 -10.17 2.63
CA ARG A 4 5.48 -9.80 4.06
C ARG A 4 4.97 -8.37 4.24
N LEU A 5 4.05 -8.17 5.18
CA LEU A 5 3.55 -6.86 5.59
C LEU A 5 4.33 -6.32 6.79
N PRO A 6 4.53 -4.99 6.87
CA PRO A 6 4.98 -4.35 8.10
C PRO A 6 3.88 -4.42 9.15
N TYR A 7 4.24 -4.52 10.42
CA TYR A 7 3.25 -4.23 11.46
C TYR A 7 2.87 -2.75 11.44
N PRO A 8 1.61 -2.41 11.74
CA PRO A 8 1.21 -1.04 12.02
C PRO A 8 1.97 -0.52 13.25
N ASP A 9 2.02 0.80 13.43
CA ASP A 9 2.72 1.45 14.55
C ASP A 9 1.97 1.28 15.88
N VAL A 10 1.95 0.05 16.37
CA VAL A 10 1.26 -0.36 17.61
C VAL A 10 2.28 -0.83 18.66
N PRO A 11 1.94 -0.76 19.97
CA PRO A 11 2.78 -1.31 21.02
C PRO A 11 3.08 -2.80 20.83
N PHE A 12 4.24 -3.28 21.31
CA PHE A 12 4.67 -4.68 21.16
C PHE A 12 3.64 -5.74 21.58
N PRO A 13 2.89 -5.60 22.69
CA PRO A 13 1.85 -6.56 23.02
C PRO A 13 0.79 -6.72 21.92
N ARG A 14 0.45 -5.62 21.23
CA ARG A 14 -0.53 -5.61 20.13
C ARG A 14 0.03 -6.26 18.86
N ILE A 15 1.35 -6.20 18.63
CA ILE A 15 2.02 -6.91 17.53
C ILE A 15 1.80 -8.43 17.66
N HIS A 16 2.00 -8.99 18.86
CA HIS A 16 1.78 -10.43 19.10
C HIS A 16 0.32 -10.84 18.89
N GLU A 17 -0.62 -9.99 19.32
CA GLU A 17 -2.05 -10.22 19.10
C GLU A 17 -2.42 -10.22 17.61
N ILE A 18 -1.96 -9.20 16.86
CA ILE A 18 -2.18 -9.09 15.41
C ILE A 18 -1.61 -10.33 14.71
N TYR A 19 -0.39 -10.74 15.06
CA TYR A 19 0.23 -11.93 14.51
C TYR A 19 -0.64 -13.16 14.72
N THR A 20 -1.06 -13.41 15.97
CA THR A 20 -1.85 -14.58 16.35
C THR A 20 -3.18 -14.61 15.60
N GLN A 21 -3.85 -13.47 15.50
CA GLN A 21 -5.10 -13.35 14.73
C GLN A 21 -4.88 -13.60 13.23
N SER A 22 -3.76 -13.12 12.67
CA SER A 22 -3.44 -13.28 11.25
C SER A 22 -3.25 -14.73 10.80
N LEU A 23 -2.94 -15.63 11.73
CA LEU A 23 -2.84 -17.08 11.46
C LEU A 23 -4.21 -17.72 11.18
N ARG A 24 -5.30 -17.05 11.55
CA ARG A 24 -6.67 -17.58 11.45
C ARG A 24 -7.63 -16.67 10.68
N LYS A 25 -7.31 -15.38 10.58
CA LYS A 25 -8.16 -14.37 9.94
C LYS A 25 -7.50 -13.82 8.67
N PRO A 26 -8.27 -13.61 7.59
CA PRO A 26 -7.76 -12.95 6.40
C PRO A 26 -7.41 -11.49 6.70
N ILE A 27 -6.21 -11.08 6.30
CA ILE A 27 -5.78 -9.68 6.35
C ILE A 27 -6.50 -8.90 5.26
N HIS A 28 -6.99 -7.72 5.62
CA HIS A 28 -7.54 -6.75 4.70
C HIS A 28 -6.73 -5.45 4.77
N ALA A 29 -6.63 -4.76 3.64
CA ALA A 29 -6.05 -3.44 3.54
C ALA A 29 -7.17 -2.43 3.26
N LEU A 30 -7.23 -1.36 4.03
CA LEU A 30 -7.97 -0.16 3.67
C LEU A 30 -7.05 0.71 2.82
N GLY A 31 -7.47 1.05 1.61
CA GLY A 31 -6.60 1.80 0.71
C GLY A 31 -7.19 2.08 -0.67
N PHE A 32 -6.35 2.62 -1.53
CA PHE A 32 -6.70 2.98 -2.90
C PHE A 32 -6.10 1.98 -3.88
N TYR A 33 -6.98 1.40 -4.68
CA TYR A 33 -6.55 0.66 -5.85
C TYR A 33 -6.27 1.66 -6.97
N VAL A 34 -5.10 1.54 -7.57
CA VAL A 34 -4.59 2.50 -8.55
C VAL A 34 -4.32 1.75 -9.85
N ASP A 35 -5.19 1.99 -10.82
CA ASP A 35 -4.94 1.65 -12.22
C ASP A 35 -3.91 2.62 -12.79
N GLN A 36 -2.83 2.07 -13.34
CA GLN A 36 -1.67 2.84 -13.77
C GLN A 36 -1.94 3.66 -15.02
N GLY A 37 -2.75 3.12 -15.94
CA GLY A 37 -3.15 3.83 -17.15
C GLY A 37 -4.05 5.01 -16.80
N GLN A 38 -5.02 4.79 -15.90
CA GLN A 38 -5.89 5.87 -15.42
C GLN A 38 -5.11 6.94 -14.66
N LEU A 39 -4.20 6.54 -13.76
CA LEU A 39 -3.35 7.50 -13.05
C LEU A 39 -2.47 8.29 -14.01
N TYR A 40 -1.91 7.64 -15.03
CA TYR A 40 -1.13 8.28 -16.07
C TYR A 40 -1.94 9.35 -16.79
N LEU A 41 -3.13 9.00 -17.29
CA LEU A 41 -4.01 9.94 -17.99
C LEU A 41 -4.39 11.14 -17.10
N ARG A 42 -4.66 10.94 -15.81
CA ARG A 42 -4.99 12.02 -14.86
C ARG A 42 -3.79 12.92 -14.54
N LYS A 43 -2.57 12.37 -14.46
CA LYS A 43 -1.37 13.14 -14.09
C LYS A 43 -0.68 13.79 -15.28
N ARG A 44 -0.58 13.09 -16.42
CA ARG A 44 0.22 13.49 -17.59
C ARG A 44 -0.60 13.74 -18.85
N GLY A 45 -1.89 13.36 -18.87
CA GLY A 45 -2.73 13.48 -20.05
C GLY A 45 -2.49 12.38 -21.08
N SER A 46 -2.96 12.59 -22.31
CA SER A 46 -2.70 11.65 -23.41
C SER A 46 -1.26 11.80 -23.90
N PRO A 47 -0.50 10.70 -24.03
CA PRO A 47 0.87 10.77 -24.51
C PRO A 47 0.89 11.23 -25.98
N PRO A 48 1.87 12.05 -26.40
CA PRO A 48 2.09 12.30 -27.82
C PRO A 48 2.45 10.99 -28.53
N SER A 49 2.05 10.86 -29.80
CA SER A 49 2.02 9.59 -30.57
C SER A 49 3.38 8.90 -30.79
N ASN A 50 4.47 9.49 -30.31
CA ASN A 50 5.86 9.10 -30.55
C ASN A 50 6.63 8.69 -29.28
N VAL A 51 5.97 8.54 -28.12
CA VAL A 51 6.61 8.17 -26.84
C VAL A 51 6.20 6.76 -26.42
N SER A 52 7.18 5.96 -25.98
CA SER A 52 6.95 4.69 -25.29
C SER A 52 6.22 4.94 -23.97
N ILE A 53 4.95 4.56 -23.90
CA ILE A 53 4.09 4.74 -22.72
C ILE A 53 4.64 3.95 -21.51
N GLY A 54 5.29 2.82 -21.74
CA GLY A 54 5.77 1.92 -20.67
C GLY A 54 6.85 2.53 -19.79
N ASP A 55 7.88 3.14 -20.38
CA ASP A 55 8.99 3.74 -19.62
C ASP A 55 8.50 4.96 -18.82
N ASP A 56 7.56 5.71 -19.39
CA ASP A 56 7.00 6.90 -18.77
C ASP A 56 6.04 6.57 -17.61
N ILE A 57 5.31 5.44 -17.70
CA ILE A 57 4.56 4.88 -16.57
C ILE A 57 5.51 4.50 -15.43
N GLY A 58 6.65 3.87 -15.73
CA GLY A 58 7.65 3.52 -14.73
C GLY A 58 8.15 4.75 -13.95
N ALA A 59 8.49 5.82 -14.67
CA ALA A 59 8.91 7.10 -14.07
C ALA A 59 7.79 7.73 -13.22
N LEU A 60 6.56 7.76 -13.74
CA LEU A 60 5.40 8.27 -13.01
C LEU A 60 5.16 7.50 -11.70
N LEU A 61 5.20 6.17 -11.72
CA LEU A 61 4.98 5.35 -10.52
C LEU A 61 6.09 5.57 -9.49
N TRP A 62 7.31 5.82 -9.95
CA TRP A 62 8.42 6.20 -9.06
C TRP A 62 8.19 7.56 -8.40
N GLU A 63 7.77 8.58 -9.16
CA GLU A 63 7.42 9.90 -8.64
C GLU A 63 6.29 9.81 -7.61
N VAL A 64 5.20 9.11 -7.95
CA VAL A 64 4.05 8.90 -7.07
C VAL A 64 4.47 8.19 -5.80
N ARG A 65 5.35 7.18 -5.89
CA ARG A 65 5.92 6.52 -4.72
C ARG A 65 6.67 7.50 -3.82
N LEU A 66 7.49 8.41 -4.38
CA LEU A 66 8.21 9.42 -3.60
C LEU A 66 7.26 10.43 -2.95
N GLU A 67 6.23 10.88 -3.66
CA GLU A 67 5.18 11.77 -3.11
C GLU A 67 4.45 11.11 -1.93
N LEU A 68 4.07 9.83 -2.06
CA LEU A 68 3.40 9.08 -0.99
C LEU A 68 4.30 8.92 0.25
N LEU A 69 5.59 8.63 0.04
CA LEU A 69 6.57 8.58 1.12
C LEU A 69 6.70 9.93 1.83
N ALA A 70 6.80 11.03 1.07
CA ALA A 70 6.87 12.39 1.61
C ALA A 70 5.59 12.81 2.35
N ALA A 71 4.43 12.28 1.96
CA ALA A 71 3.17 12.47 2.67
C ALA A 71 3.08 11.72 4.02
N GLY A 72 4.06 10.85 4.30
CA GLY A 72 4.16 10.10 5.55
C GLY A 72 3.73 8.63 5.44
N LEU A 73 3.48 8.10 4.24
CA LEU A 73 3.22 6.66 4.10
C LEU A 73 4.54 5.88 4.25
N PRO A 74 4.55 4.75 4.99
CA PRO A 74 5.72 3.90 5.05
C PRO A 74 5.97 3.24 3.69
N SER A 75 7.23 2.93 3.37
CA SER A 75 7.61 2.34 2.06
C SER A 75 6.90 1.03 1.71
N LEU A 76 6.43 0.32 2.73
CA LEU A 76 5.72 -0.94 2.62
C LEU A 76 4.20 -0.78 2.50
N ALA A 77 3.68 0.45 2.57
CA ALA A 77 2.28 0.77 2.29
C ALA A 77 1.95 0.72 0.79
N ILE A 78 2.94 0.52 -0.08
CA ILE A 78 2.74 0.46 -1.52
C ILE A 78 2.96 -0.99 -1.94
N ALA A 79 1.87 -1.69 -2.23
CA ALA A 79 1.88 -3.09 -2.59
C ALA A 79 1.42 -3.27 -4.03
N TRP A 80 2.05 -4.19 -4.75
CA TRP A 80 1.48 -4.66 -6.00
C TRP A 80 0.53 -5.81 -5.69
N VAL A 81 -0.65 -5.80 -6.30
CA VAL A 81 -1.69 -6.82 -6.07
C VAL A 81 -2.29 -7.25 -7.40
N PRO A 82 -2.74 -8.52 -7.54
CA PRO A 82 -3.44 -8.96 -8.74
C PRO A 82 -4.65 -8.07 -9.03
N ILE A 83 -4.90 -7.83 -10.31
CA ILE A 83 -6.07 -7.06 -10.73
C ILE A 83 -7.35 -7.86 -10.41
N PRO A 84 -8.27 -7.30 -9.59
CA PRO A 84 -9.55 -7.93 -9.31
C PRO A 84 -10.31 -8.22 -10.59
N ASP A 85 -10.98 -9.37 -10.69
CA ASP A 85 -11.69 -9.79 -11.90
C ASP A 85 -12.65 -8.72 -12.44
N ARG A 86 -13.36 -8.03 -11.54
CA ARG A 86 -14.26 -6.91 -11.86
C ARG A 86 -13.60 -5.68 -12.51
N LEU A 87 -12.28 -5.57 -12.45
CA LEU A 87 -11.49 -4.47 -13.00
C LEU A 87 -10.63 -4.90 -14.21
N ARG A 88 -10.48 -6.21 -14.48
CA ARG A 88 -9.60 -6.73 -15.53
C ARG A 88 -9.98 -6.27 -16.93
N GLU A 89 -11.26 -6.07 -17.22
CA GLU A 89 -11.72 -5.67 -18.56
C GLU A 89 -11.17 -4.31 -19.02
N ASN A 90 -10.80 -3.43 -18.08
CA ASN A 90 -10.37 -2.06 -18.36
C ASN A 90 -8.92 -1.78 -17.95
N SER A 91 -8.19 -2.79 -17.46
CA SER A 91 -6.83 -2.61 -16.95
C SER A 91 -5.78 -3.20 -17.88
N CYS A 92 -4.65 -2.51 -18.00
CA CYS A 92 -3.49 -2.99 -18.73
C CYS A 92 -2.53 -3.70 -17.75
N GLY A 93 -2.47 -5.04 -17.79
CA GLY A 93 -1.55 -5.86 -17.00
C GLY A 93 -2.21 -6.84 -16.01
N ASP A 94 -1.38 -7.61 -15.30
CA ASP A 94 -1.82 -8.64 -14.33
C ASP A 94 -1.79 -8.16 -12.87
N GLU A 95 -1.02 -7.11 -12.59
CA GLU A 95 -0.92 -6.50 -11.26
C GLU A 95 -1.21 -4.99 -11.33
N ALA A 96 -1.75 -4.46 -10.25
CA ALA A 96 -1.93 -3.03 -10.07
C ALA A 96 -1.38 -2.58 -8.72
N LEU A 97 -1.26 -1.27 -8.57
CA LEU A 97 -0.75 -0.66 -7.36
C LEU A 97 -1.89 -0.54 -6.33
N LEU A 98 -1.65 -1.00 -5.11
CA LEU A 98 -2.49 -0.78 -3.95
C LEU A 98 -1.73 0.12 -2.98
N VAL A 99 -2.27 1.31 -2.75
CA VAL A 99 -1.80 2.24 -1.73
C VAL A 99 -2.56 1.99 -0.43
N VAL A 100 -1.90 1.31 0.49
CA VAL A 100 -2.43 0.83 1.78
C VAL A 100 -2.33 1.93 2.83
N LEU A 101 -3.47 2.40 3.32
CA LEU A 101 -3.54 3.36 4.42
C LEU A 101 -3.50 2.68 5.79
N ALA A 102 -4.18 1.54 5.89
CA ALA A 102 -4.23 0.73 7.09
C ALA A 102 -4.43 -0.74 6.74
N THR A 103 -4.06 -1.61 7.67
CA THR A 103 -4.34 -3.04 7.59
C THR A 103 -5.23 -3.44 8.77
N GLY A 104 -5.97 -4.53 8.61
CA GLY A 104 -7.02 -4.91 9.54
C GLY A 104 -7.54 -6.32 9.35
N PHE A 105 -8.40 -6.75 10.29
CA PHE A 105 -9.21 -7.95 10.17
C PHE A 105 -10.68 -7.56 10.08
N ASP A 106 -11.51 -8.37 9.42
CA ASP A 106 -12.96 -8.17 9.38
C ASP A 106 -13.40 -6.75 8.94
N LYS A 107 -12.56 -6.07 8.13
CA LYS A 107 -12.73 -4.68 7.70
C LYS A 107 -12.71 -3.65 8.84
N GLU A 108 -11.98 -3.95 9.90
CA GLU A 108 -11.66 -3.05 11.00
C GLU A 108 -10.14 -2.79 11.03
N PRO A 109 -9.69 -1.53 10.93
CA PRO A 109 -8.27 -1.23 10.85
C PRO A 109 -7.60 -1.41 12.22
N HIS A 110 -6.37 -1.90 12.24
CA HIS A 110 -5.56 -1.98 13.46
C HIS A 110 -5.26 -0.59 14.05
N ILE A 111 -5.11 0.40 13.16
CA ILE A 111 -4.96 1.82 13.49
C ILE A 111 -5.80 2.59 12.48
N THR A 112 -6.65 3.50 12.96
CA THR A 112 -7.42 4.40 12.10
C THR A 112 -6.46 5.38 11.41
N PRO A 113 -6.41 5.41 10.06
CA PRO A 113 -5.58 6.38 9.36
C PRO A 113 -6.13 7.80 9.61
N PRO A 114 -5.28 8.80 9.89
CA PRO A 114 -5.74 10.17 10.07
C PRO A 114 -6.38 10.73 8.80
N ASP A 115 -7.49 11.48 8.91
CA ASP A 115 -8.18 12.06 7.75
C ASP A 115 -7.25 12.89 6.85
N LYS A 116 -6.34 13.66 7.47
CA LYS A 116 -5.32 14.44 6.74
C LYS A 116 -4.42 13.58 5.86
N LEU A 117 -4.12 12.35 6.27
CA LEU A 117 -3.34 11.40 5.48
C LEU A 117 -4.15 10.92 4.28
N ILE A 118 -5.42 10.57 4.51
CA ILE A 118 -6.35 10.14 3.46
C ILE A 118 -6.46 11.22 2.38
N GLN A 119 -6.71 12.46 2.80
CA GLN A 119 -6.82 13.62 1.91
C GLN A 119 -5.56 13.84 1.07
N ARG A 120 -4.38 13.83 1.69
CA ARG A 120 -3.10 13.96 0.97
C ARG A 120 -2.89 12.85 -0.05
N VAL A 121 -3.23 11.61 0.30
CA VAL A 121 -3.12 10.49 -0.65
C VAL A 121 -4.10 10.63 -1.80
N GLN A 122 -5.34 11.08 -1.54
CA GLN A 122 -6.32 11.38 -2.58
C GLN A 122 -5.83 12.47 -3.55
N GLU A 123 -5.24 13.54 -3.01
CA GLU A 123 -4.63 14.62 -3.81
C GLU A 123 -3.49 14.09 -4.70
N ILE A 124 -2.57 13.30 -4.12
CA ILE A 124 -1.46 12.67 -4.86
C ILE A 124 -1.99 11.78 -5.98
N LEU A 125 -2.99 10.96 -5.70
CA LEU A 125 -3.56 10.02 -6.67
C LEU A 125 -4.56 10.68 -7.63
N LYS A 126 -4.88 11.98 -7.44
CA LYS A 126 -5.93 12.70 -8.16
C LYS A 126 -7.22 11.88 -8.22
N THR A 127 -7.73 11.48 -7.06
CA THR A 127 -8.97 10.71 -6.94
C THR A 127 -9.89 11.30 -5.89
N GLU A 128 -11.18 11.35 -6.20
CA GLU A 128 -12.23 11.77 -5.25
C GLU A 128 -12.86 10.57 -4.53
N GLU A 129 -12.57 9.35 -5.00
CA GLU A 129 -13.10 8.13 -4.42
C GLU A 129 -12.60 7.94 -2.97
N PRO A 130 -13.44 7.45 -2.05
CA PRO A 130 -12.98 7.07 -0.71
C PRO A 130 -12.15 5.78 -0.74
N PRO A 131 -11.29 5.54 0.26
CA PRO A 131 -10.54 4.29 0.34
C PRO A 131 -11.49 3.11 0.55
N ALA A 132 -11.17 1.98 -0.05
CA ALA A 132 -11.96 0.76 0.02
C ALA A 132 -11.18 -0.38 0.68
N TRP A 133 -11.92 -1.42 1.10
CA TRP A 133 -11.34 -2.62 1.67
C TRP A 133 -10.94 -3.62 0.59
N TRP A 134 -9.69 -4.05 0.64
CA TRP A 134 -9.07 -4.99 -0.29
C TRP A 134 -8.55 -6.20 0.44
N SER A 135 -8.78 -7.39 -0.12
CA SER A 135 -8.32 -8.64 0.47
C SER A 135 -6.83 -8.85 0.19
N MET A 136 -6.06 -9.14 1.23
CA MET A 136 -4.61 -9.32 1.15
C MET A 136 -4.24 -10.80 1.28
N ARG A 137 -4.94 -11.70 0.56
CA ARG A 137 -4.84 -13.17 0.72
C ARG A 137 -3.42 -13.74 0.60
N SER A 138 -2.57 -13.10 -0.19
CA SER A 138 -1.18 -13.52 -0.43
C SER A 138 -0.17 -12.85 0.50
N PHE A 139 -0.63 -12.09 1.49
CA PHE A 139 0.21 -11.35 2.42
C PHE A 139 0.14 -11.91 3.82
N THR A 140 1.24 -11.81 4.55
CA THR A 140 1.34 -12.25 5.94
C THR A 140 2.13 -11.26 6.78
N TYR A 141 1.83 -11.17 8.07
CA TYR A 141 2.75 -10.54 9.01
C TYR A 141 3.92 -11.46 9.30
N PRO A 142 5.17 -10.94 9.39
CA PRO A 142 6.31 -11.73 9.83
C PRO A 142 6.16 -12.11 11.32
N PRO A 143 6.80 -13.18 11.79
CA PRO A 143 6.89 -13.47 13.22
C PRO A 143 7.34 -12.25 14.03
N PRO A 144 6.67 -11.90 15.15
CA PRO A 144 6.94 -10.70 15.94
C PRO A 144 8.41 -10.56 16.34
N GLU A 145 9.08 -11.67 16.68
CA GLU A 145 10.47 -11.70 17.13
C GLU A 145 11.42 -11.19 16.05
N LEU A 146 11.15 -11.50 14.78
CA LEU A 146 11.94 -11.02 13.65
C LEU A 146 11.72 -9.54 13.41
N TRP A 147 10.49 -9.06 13.58
CA TRP A 147 10.14 -7.66 13.37
C TRP A 147 10.70 -6.76 14.48
N ILE A 148 10.55 -7.17 15.75
CA ILE A 148 11.03 -6.42 16.92
C ILE A 148 12.56 -6.30 16.86
N LYS A 149 13.28 -7.40 16.63
CA LYS A 149 14.74 -7.38 16.47
C LYS A 149 15.19 -6.44 15.35
N HIS A 150 14.46 -6.40 14.24
CA HIS A 150 14.76 -5.48 13.14
C HIS A 150 14.57 -4.01 13.54
N LYS A 151 13.46 -3.70 14.22
CA LYS A 151 13.17 -2.34 14.72
C LYS A 151 14.17 -1.88 15.77
N GLU A 152 14.55 -2.74 16.70
CA GLU A 152 15.58 -2.44 17.72
C GLU A 152 16.93 -2.12 17.07
N LYS A 153 17.33 -2.90 16.06
CA LYS A 153 18.57 -2.65 15.30
C LYS A 153 18.53 -1.31 14.57
N GLN A 154 17.40 -0.95 13.95
CA GLN A 154 17.23 0.36 13.30
C GLN A 154 17.34 1.52 14.31
N LEU A 155 16.68 1.39 15.47
CA LEU A 155 16.73 2.41 16.52
C LEU A 155 18.13 2.62 17.08
N GLN A 156 18.93 1.56 17.22
CA GLN A 156 20.33 1.65 17.64
C GLN A 156 21.21 2.35 16.60
N GLN A 157 20.95 2.14 15.30
CA GLN A 157 21.70 2.76 14.21
C GLN A 157 21.36 4.25 14.00
N THR A 158 20.16 4.70 14.39
CA THR A 158 19.79 6.12 14.34
C THR A 158 20.24 6.94 15.56
N LYS A 159 20.76 6.28 16.60
CA LYS A 159 21.24 6.92 17.84
C LYS A 159 22.78 6.99 17.95
N GLY A 160 23.51 6.43 16.99
CA GLY A 160 24.97 6.52 16.87
C GLY A 160 25.35 7.34 15.64
#